data_AF-A0AAU7YV98-F1
#
_entry.id   AF-A0AAU7YV98-F1
#
_cell.length_a   1.000
_cell.length_b   1.000
_cell.length_c   1.000
_cell.angle_alpha   90.00
_cell.angle_beta   90.00
_cell.angle_gamma   90.00
#
_symmetry.space_group_name_H-M   'P 1'
#
loop_
_entity.id
_entity.type
_entity.pdbx_description
1 polymer ?
#
loop_
_entity_poly.entity_id
_entity_poly.type
_entity_poly.pdbx_seq_one_letter_code
_entity_poly.pdbx_strand_id
1 'polypeptide(L)'
;MKNPTKNQLPRRTILWLQADKMCHWCNRATLLCDKAAPDQATVDHIIPRARGGPNTIENCVSACRQCNNDRNRRDILSPGHKGPAPKASTAEDLVAALGEASRQRDAAVQQLNAQRAWKQRHLADLRMLLSQRSAVSR
;
A
#
# COMPACT_ATOMS: atom_id res chain seq x y z
N MET A 1 -24.57 -26.45 0.14
CA MET A 1 -23.78 -25.30 -0.36
C MET A 1 -23.40 -24.45 0.84
N LYS A 2 -22.10 -24.30 1.18
CA LYS A 2 -21.66 -23.53 2.35
C LYS A 2 -21.72 -22.02 2.00
N ASN A 3 -22.48 -21.25 2.79
CA ASN A 3 -22.64 -19.80 2.61
C ASN A 3 -21.25 -19.10 2.70
N PRO A 4 -20.76 -18.41 1.64
CA PRO A 4 -19.38 -17.93 1.55
C PRO A 4 -19.04 -16.78 2.51
N THR A 5 -20.01 -16.25 3.25
CA THR A 5 -19.83 -15.11 4.16
C THR A 5 -19.25 -15.46 5.53
N LYS A 6 -19.12 -16.76 5.87
CA LYS A 6 -18.75 -17.19 7.23
C LYS A 6 -17.26 -17.10 7.59
N ASN A 7 -16.40 -16.64 6.68
CA ASN A 7 -14.94 -16.63 6.92
C ASN A 7 -14.27 -15.27 6.70
N GLN A 8 -15.03 -14.17 6.65
CA GLN A 8 -14.47 -12.84 6.54
C GLN A 8 -14.23 -12.27 7.95
N LEU A 9 -12.96 -11.91 8.23
CA LEU A 9 -12.62 -11.21 9.46
C LEU A 9 -13.37 -9.87 9.52
N PRO A 10 -13.79 -9.40 10.71
CA PRO A 10 -14.38 -8.08 10.86
C PRO A 10 -13.44 -6.99 10.34
N ARG A 11 -13.98 -5.92 9.75
CA ARG A 11 -13.22 -4.78 9.22
C ARG A 11 -12.22 -4.20 10.24
N ARG A 12 -12.64 -4.09 11.51
CA ARG A 12 -11.80 -3.70 12.65
C ARG A 12 -10.55 -4.58 12.76
N THR A 13 -10.73 -5.89 12.67
CA THR A 13 -9.65 -6.89 12.76
C THR A 13 -8.69 -6.78 11.58
N ILE A 14 -9.22 -6.61 10.36
CA ILE A 14 -8.40 -6.46 9.14
C ILE A 14 -7.50 -5.23 9.25
N LEU A 15 -8.09 -4.07 9.56
CA LEU A 15 -7.34 -2.81 9.69
C LEU A 15 -6.32 -2.87 10.83
N TRP A 16 -6.65 -3.52 11.94
CA TRP A 16 -5.74 -3.68 13.08
C TRP A 16 -4.53 -4.55 12.73
N LEU A 17 -4.74 -5.66 11.99
CA LEU A 17 -3.65 -6.51 11.51
C LEU A 17 -2.75 -5.80 10.50
N GLN A 18 -3.35 -5.07 9.55
CA GLN A 18 -2.60 -4.28 8.54
C GLN A 18 -1.79 -3.14 9.16
N ALA A 19 -2.24 -2.61 10.30
CA ALA A 19 -1.54 -1.56 11.05
C ALA A 19 -0.51 -2.11 12.03
N ASP A 20 -0.14 -3.39 11.96
CA ASP A 20 0.81 -4.03 12.88
C ASP A 20 0.40 -3.85 14.35
N LYS A 21 -0.92 -3.83 14.61
CA LYS A 21 -1.54 -3.60 15.93
C LYS A 21 -1.28 -2.21 16.52
N MET A 22 -0.78 -1.28 15.71
CA MET A 22 -0.50 0.09 16.14
C MET A 22 -1.67 1.03 15.83
N CYS A 23 -1.84 2.04 16.69
CA CYS A 23 -2.71 3.17 16.41
C CYS A 23 -2.08 4.03 15.32
N HIS A 24 -2.83 4.32 14.26
CA HIS A 24 -2.41 5.23 13.19
C HIS A 24 -2.03 6.62 13.72
N TRP A 25 -2.74 7.14 14.73
CA TRP A 25 -2.57 8.52 15.18
C TRP A 25 -1.53 8.76 16.26
N CYS A 26 -1.17 7.76 17.06
CA CYS A 26 -0.22 7.95 18.16
C CYS A 26 0.90 6.91 18.17
N ASN A 27 0.86 5.96 17.22
CA ASN A 27 1.83 4.90 17.06
C ASN A 27 2.04 4.01 18.30
N ARG A 28 1.09 3.99 19.23
CA ARG A 28 1.08 3.06 20.37
C ARG A 28 0.37 1.78 20.00
N ALA A 29 0.80 0.67 20.61
CA ALA A 29 0.13 -0.61 20.49
C ALA A 29 -1.33 -0.51 20.97
N THR A 30 -2.19 -1.27 20.31
CA THR A 30 -3.63 -1.34 20.60
C THR A 30 -4.07 -2.77 20.77
N LEU A 31 -5.12 -2.96 21.56
CA LEU A 31 -5.67 -4.26 21.86
C LEU A 31 -6.99 -4.47 21.11
N LEU A 32 -7.10 -5.60 20.43
CA LEU A 32 -8.37 -6.06 19.88
C LEU A 32 -9.17 -6.70 21.03
N CYS A 33 -9.94 -5.88 21.74
CA CYS A 33 -10.79 -6.30 22.84
C CYS A 33 -12.14 -5.59 22.81
N ASP A 34 -13.11 -6.12 23.55
CA ASP A 34 -14.46 -5.52 23.65
C ASP A 34 -14.60 -4.57 24.84
N LYS A 35 -13.55 -4.43 25.65
CA LYS A 35 -13.49 -3.46 26.76
C LYS A 35 -13.32 -2.05 26.19
N ALA A 36 -14.06 -1.09 26.76
CA ALA A 36 -13.95 0.34 26.41
C ALA A 36 -12.69 0.99 27.01
N ALA A 37 -11.51 0.41 26.75
CA ALA A 37 -10.22 0.89 27.24
C ALA A 37 -9.61 1.95 26.28
N PRO A 38 -8.75 2.86 26.77
CA PRO A 38 -8.12 3.89 25.94
C PRO A 38 -7.32 3.34 24.75
N ASP A 39 -6.71 2.17 24.91
CA ASP A 39 -5.90 1.42 23.95
C ASP A 39 -6.71 0.42 23.11
N GLN A 40 -8.03 0.37 23.28
CA GLN A 40 -8.91 -0.46 22.45
C GLN A 40 -8.77 -0.06 20.98
N ALA A 41 -8.51 -1.03 20.12
CA ALA A 41 -8.47 -0.84 18.67
C ALA A 41 -9.88 -0.50 18.14
N THR A 42 -9.97 0.60 17.39
CA THR A 42 -11.19 1.11 16.76
C THR A 42 -10.91 1.44 15.30
N VAL A 43 -11.98 1.67 14.53
CA VAL A 43 -11.89 2.14 13.14
C VAL A 43 -12.16 3.63 13.13
N ASP A 44 -11.26 4.40 12.55
CA ASP A 44 -11.41 5.84 12.33
C ASP A 44 -11.32 6.16 10.83
N HIS A 45 -11.91 7.27 10.40
CA HIS A 45 -11.83 7.76 9.03
C HIS A 45 -10.74 8.85 8.90
N ILE A 46 -9.86 8.72 7.92
CA ILE A 46 -8.83 9.74 7.64
C ILE A 46 -9.52 11.06 7.30
N ILE A 47 -10.46 11.02 6.36
CA ILE A 47 -11.40 12.09 6.05
C ILE A 47 -12.72 11.78 6.78
N PRO A 48 -13.13 12.58 7.78
CA PRO A 48 -14.35 12.33 8.54
C PRO A 48 -15.59 12.26 7.64
N ARG A 49 -16.51 11.35 7.98
CA ARG A 49 -17.80 11.24 7.28
C ARG A 49 -18.61 12.53 7.28
N ALA A 50 -18.57 13.29 8.38
CA ALA A 50 -19.24 14.59 8.48
C ALA A 50 -18.73 15.63 7.45
N ARG A 51 -17.51 15.44 6.90
CA ARG A 51 -16.92 16.27 5.85
C ARG A 51 -17.00 15.62 4.46
N GLY A 52 -17.88 14.62 4.29
CA GLY A 52 -18.06 13.92 3.02
C GLY A 52 -17.04 12.79 2.76
N GLY A 53 -16.27 12.38 3.77
CA GLY A 53 -15.31 11.29 3.62
C GLY A 53 -15.98 9.94 3.26
N PRO A 54 -15.44 9.18 2.28
CA PRO A 54 -16.04 7.93 1.83
C PRO A 54 -15.84 6.81 2.86
N ASN A 55 -16.76 5.84 2.90
CA ASN A 55 -16.63 4.67 3.78
C ASN A 55 -15.88 3.51 3.08
N THR A 56 -14.69 3.78 2.55
CA THR A 56 -13.86 2.80 1.82
C THR A 56 -12.70 2.34 2.71
N ILE A 57 -12.08 1.18 2.41
CA ILE A 57 -10.98 0.64 3.23
C ILE A 57 -9.78 1.59 3.25
N GLU A 58 -9.56 2.31 2.15
CA GLU A 58 -8.49 3.29 1.96
C GLU A 58 -8.69 4.54 2.83
N ASN A 59 -9.94 4.91 3.13
CA ASN A 59 -10.24 6.03 4.02
C ASN A 59 -10.37 5.61 5.49
N CYS A 60 -10.16 4.34 5.83
CA CYS A 60 -10.23 3.87 7.21
C CYS A 60 -8.88 3.38 7.73
N VAL A 61 -8.64 3.67 9.00
CA VAL A 61 -7.42 3.29 9.71
C VAL A 61 -7.74 2.66 11.06
N SER A 62 -6.81 1.85 11.58
CA SER A 62 -6.82 1.40 12.97
C SER A 62 -6.40 2.55 13.89
N ALA A 63 -7.22 2.87 14.90
CA ALA A 63 -6.94 3.92 15.87
C ALA A 63 -7.28 3.44 17.28
N CYS A 64 -6.53 3.86 18.30
CA CYS A 64 -6.97 3.63 19.68
C CYS A 64 -8.21 4.47 20.00
N ARG A 65 -9.06 3.97 20.89
CA ARG A 65 -10.29 4.64 21.32
C ARG A 65 -10.05 6.07 21.79
N GLN A 66 -8.96 6.31 22.52
CA GLN A 66 -8.59 7.65 22.99
C GLN A 66 -8.37 8.62 21.81
N CYS A 67 -7.51 8.26 20.84
CA CYS A 67 -7.22 9.12 19.69
C CYS A 67 -8.45 9.33 18.80
N ASN A 68 -9.24 8.28 18.59
CA ASN A 68 -10.46 8.35 17.79
C ASN A 68 -11.47 9.34 18.42
N ASN A 69 -11.71 9.24 19.73
CA ASN A 69 -12.58 10.17 20.46
C ASN A 69 -12.06 11.62 20.43
N ASP A 70 -10.75 11.78 20.60
CA ASP A 70 -10.09 13.09 20.60
C ASP A 70 -10.18 13.79 19.24
N ARG A 71 -10.05 13.03 18.14
CA ARG A 71 -10.22 13.55 16.77
C ARG A 71 -11.66 13.90 16.46
N ASN A 72 -12.63 13.22 17.07
CA ASN A 72 -14.03 13.62 16.94
C ASN A 72 -14.33 14.97 17.64
N ARG A 73 -13.43 15.44 18.51
CA ARG A 73 -13.55 16.72 19.24
C ARG A 73 -12.63 17.83 18.74
N ARG A 74 -11.64 17.53 17.89
CA ARG A 74 -10.61 18.49 17.44
C ARG A 74 -10.54 18.54 15.91
N ASP A 75 -10.25 19.72 15.38
CA ASP A 75 -10.06 19.89 13.94
C ASP A 75 -8.82 19.12 13.45
N ILE A 76 -8.89 18.55 12.25
CA ILE A 76 -7.87 17.71 11.59
C ILE A 76 -6.49 18.40 11.54
N LEU A 77 -6.46 19.73 11.64
CA LEU A 77 -5.28 20.57 11.54
C LEU A 77 -4.68 21.00 12.89
N SER A 78 -5.23 20.56 14.03
CA SER A 78 -4.70 20.96 15.34
C SER A 78 -3.26 20.45 15.56
N PRO A 79 -2.27 21.35 15.74
CA PRO A 79 -0.88 20.98 15.99
C PRO A 79 -0.78 20.16 17.28
N GLY A 80 -0.33 18.92 17.20
CA GLY A 80 -0.16 18.04 18.37
C GLY A 80 -0.45 16.57 18.12
N HIS A 81 -1.08 16.24 17.00
CA HIS A 81 -1.34 14.85 16.61
C HIS A 81 -0.15 14.41 15.75
N LYS A 82 0.93 13.96 16.42
CA LYS A 82 2.06 13.34 15.72
C LYS A 82 1.53 12.09 15.02
N GLY A 83 1.41 12.14 13.69
CA GLY A 83 1.06 10.97 12.88
C GLY A 83 1.99 9.79 13.17
N PRO A 84 1.71 8.61 12.59
CA PRO A 84 2.54 7.45 12.85
C PRO A 84 3.97 7.80 12.45
N ALA A 85 4.93 7.52 13.33
CA ALA A 85 6.32 7.68 12.99
C ALA A 85 6.58 6.88 11.69
N PRO A 86 7.35 7.42 10.72
CA PRO A 86 7.67 6.69 9.51
C PRO A 86 8.21 5.31 9.89
N LYS A 87 7.77 4.25 9.19
CA LYS A 87 8.21 2.87 9.45
C LYS A 87 9.73 2.70 9.30
N ALA A 88 10.37 3.58 8.54
CA ALA A 88 11.82 3.74 8.55
C ALA A 88 12.21 4.47 9.84
N SER A 89 12.71 3.69 10.80
CA SER A 89 13.02 4.17 12.14
C SER A 89 14.27 5.05 12.17
N THR A 90 15.10 4.96 11.14
CA THR A 90 16.37 5.66 11.03
C THR A 90 16.59 6.28 9.65
N ALA A 91 17.52 7.23 9.55
CA ALA A 91 17.90 7.81 8.27
C ALA A 91 18.54 6.75 7.36
N GLU A 92 19.24 5.79 7.95
CA GLU A 92 19.86 4.64 7.31
C GLU A 92 18.81 3.74 6.64
N ASP A 93 17.69 3.45 7.33
CA ASP A 93 16.58 2.67 6.77
C ASP A 93 15.99 3.35 5.52
N LEU A 94 15.84 4.68 5.55
CA LEU A 94 15.36 5.47 4.41
C LEU A 94 16.35 5.42 3.24
N VAL A 95 17.64 5.61 3.50
CA VAL A 95 18.70 5.55 2.49
C VAL A 95 18.76 4.15 1.86
N ALA A 96 18.65 3.10 2.67
CA ALA A 96 18.61 1.72 2.20
C ALA A 96 17.39 1.45 1.30
N ALA A 97 16.20 1.90 1.72
CA ALA A 97 14.96 1.77 0.94
C ALA A 97 15.03 2.52 -0.39
N LEU A 98 15.58 3.74 -0.41
CA LEU A 98 15.79 4.52 -1.62
C LEU A 98 16.80 3.83 -2.56
N GLY A 99 17.88 3.28 -2.00
CA GLY A 99 18.87 2.52 -2.76
C GLY A 99 18.27 1.27 -3.42
N GLU A 100 17.43 0.54 -2.69
CA GLU A 100 16.72 -0.63 -3.23
C GLU A 100 15.73 -0.24 -4.33
N ALA A 101 14.93 0.80 -4.12
CA ALA A 101 14.02 1.31 -5.14
C ALA A 101 14.75 1.78 -6.40
N SER A 102 15.97 2.32 -6.28
CA SER A 102 16.81 2.66 -7.44
C SER A 102 17.23 1.41 -8.21
N ARG A 103 17.77 0.39 -7.52
CA ARG A 103 18.19 -0.87 -8.14
C ARG A 103 17.04 -1.56 -8.89
N GLN A 104 15.86 -1.60 -8.29
CA GLN A 104 14.68 -2.19 -8.92
C GLN A 104 14.27 -1.47 -10.20
N ARG A 105 14.36 -0.13 -10.21
CA ARG A 105 14.10 0.68 -11.40
C ARG A 105 15.10 0.39 -12.51
N ASP A 106 16.39 0.35 -12.18
CA ASP A 106 17.45 0.07 -13.15
C ASP A 106 17.30 -1.34 -13.75
N ALA A 107 17.00 -2.34 -12.91
CA ALA A 107 16.72 -3.70 -13.36
C ALA A 107 15.51 -3.75 -14.31
N ALA A 108 14.43 -3.03 -14.00
CA ALA A 108 13.25 -2.95 -14.89
C ALA A 108 13.59 -2.29 -16.24
N VAL A 109 14.40 -1.24 -16.24
CA VAL A 109 14.89 -0.60 -17.48
C VAL A 109 15.74 -1.57 -18.31
N GLN A 110 16.65 -2.31 -17.68
CA GLN A 110 17.46 -3.32 -18.35
C GLN A 110 16.61 -4.43 -18.97
N GLN A 111 15.60 -4.91 -18.25
CA GLN A 111 14.65 -5.91 -18.77
C GLN A 111 13.88 -5.38 -19.99
N LEU A 112 13.37 -4.15 -19.95
CA LEU A 112 12.68 -3.53 -21.09
C LEU A 112 13.62 -3.37 -22.30
N ASN A 113 14.87 -2.98 -22.07
CA ASN A 113 15.87 -2.86 -23.13
C ASN A 113 16.20 -4.23 -23.74
N ALA A 114 16.34 -5.27 -22.93
CA ALA A 114 16.55 -6.64 -23.40
C ALA A 114 15.36 -7.14 -24.24
N GLN A 115 14.12 -6.89 -23.81
CA GLN A 115 12.92 -7.23 -24.58
C GLN A 115 12.89 -6.51 -25.93
N ARG A 116 13.21 -5.20 -25.95
CA ARG A 116 13.30 -4.42 -27.19
C ARG A 116 14.38 -4.97 -28.13
N ALA A 117 15.55 -5.29 -27.61
CA ALA A 117 16.65 -5.84 -28.39
C ALA A 117 16.29 -7.21 -29.00
N TRP A 118 15.67 -8.09 -28.21
CA TRP A 118 15.17 -9.39 -28.68
C TRP A 118 14.16 -9.22 -29.83
N LYS A 119 13.18 -8.31 -29.66
CA LYS A 119 12.16 -8.05 -30.68
C LYS A 119 12.75 -7.49 -31.97
N GLN A 120 13.72 -6.59 -31.88
CA GLN A 120 14.40 -6.03 -33.05
C GLN A 120 15.17 -7.11 -33.83
N ARG A 121 15.88 -8.01 -33.13
CA ARG A 121 16.57 -9.15 -33.76
C ARG A 121 15.60 -10.06 -34.49
N HIS A 122 14.50 -10.45 -33.83
CA HIS A 122 13.48 -11.31 -34.44
C HIS A 122 12.84 -10.68 -35.68
N LEU A 123 12.56 -9.37 -35.64
CA LEU A 123 12.04 -8.66 -36.81
C LEU A 123 13.06 -8.61 -37.96
N ALA A 124 14.35 -8.47 -37.66
CA ALA A 124 15.41 -8.53 -38.67
C ALA A 124 15.52 -9.92 -39.31
N ASP A 125 15.48 -10.98 -38.51
CA ASP A 125 15.52 -12.37 -39.01
C ASP A 125 14.31 -12.67 -39.91
N LEU A 126 13.10 -12.27 -39.49
CA LEU A 126 11.88 -12.41 -40.29
C LEU A 126 11.99 -11.65 -41.62
N ARG A 127 12.52 -10.41 -41.62
CA ARG A 127 12.77 -9.64 -42.85
C ARG A 127 13.75 -10.36 -43.78
N MET A 128 14.81 -10.95 -43.23
CA MET A 128 15.81 -11.70 -44.00
C MET A 128 15.19 -12.91 -44.69
N LEU A 129 14.39 -13.70 -43.95
CA LEU A 129 13.70 -14.89 -44.48
C LEU A 129 12.70 -14.53 -45.60
N LEU A 130 11.93 -13.45 -45.43
CA LEU A 130 11.01 -12.97 -46.46
C LEU A 130 11.74 -12.50 -47.72
N SER A 131 12.87 -11.82 -47.58
CA SER A 131 13.72 -11.42 -48.70
C SER A 131 14.26 -12.62 -49.48
N GLN A 132 14.72 -13.67 -48.80
CA GLN A 132 15.24 -14.88 -49.44
C GLN A 132 14.15 -15.64 -50.21
N ARG A 133 12.93 -15.75 -49.67
CA ARG A 133 11.79 -16.36 -50.37
C ARG A 133 11.40 -15.60 -51.65
N SER A 134 11.52 -14.27 -51.62
CA SER A 134 11.23 -13.42 -52.78
C SER A 134 12.25 -13.57 -53.92
N ALA A 135 13.48 -13.97 -53.59
CA ALA A 135 14.56 -14.20 -54.55
C ALA A 135 14.51 -15.59 -55.21
N VAL A 136 13.97 -16.59 -54.52
CA VAL A 136 13.83 -17.97 -55.04
C VAL A 136 12.61 -18.14 -55.95
N SER A 137 11.64 -17.22 -55.88
CA SER A 137 10.40 -17.27 -56.67
C SER A 137 10.45 -16.50 -58.01
N ARG A 138 11.63 -16.08 -58.45
CA ARG A 138 11.92 -15.52 -59.80
C ARG A 138 12.82 -16.47 -60.55
#